data_AF-A0A3M1ZWX8-F1
#
_entry.id   AF-A0A3M1ZWX8-F1
#
_cell.length_a   1.000
_cell.length_b   1.000
_cell.length_c   1.000
_cell.angle_alpha   90.00
_cell.angle_beta   90.00
_cell.angle_gamma   90.00
#
_symmetry.space_group_name_H-M   'P 1'
#
loop_
_entity.id
_entity.type
_entity.pdbx_description
1 polymer ?
#
loop_
_entity_poly.entity_id
_entity_poly.type
_entity_poly.pdbx_seq_one_letter_code
_entity_poly.pdbx_strand_id
1 'polypeptide(L)'
;MQLLSRSSFRLLQQVINALAIGLLIFSWFACYLWIMGLTEGWGAPWDTTPIRPPIGHWQRSINDFFESGIGAYLPTAIFLVISVLLYIRALIHTQDVRTTSFVFGVTNLVALVALIVIVIPIQVFLIHTPAYLTPEDWSYWGDFRREWPLTLVALVLFASLFLVQPRLIRHLTKDGKGID
;
A
#
# COMPACT_ATOMS: atom_id res chain seq x y z
N MET A 1 38.05 -4.13 -31.63
CA MET A 1 37.69 -3.19 -30.56
C MET A 1 36.17 -2.98 -30.37
N GLN A 2 35.32 -3.11 -31.41
CA GLN A 2 33.86 -2.91 -31.29
C GLN A 2 33.07 -4.02 -30.56
N LEU A 3 33.60 -5.25 -30.45
CA LEU A 3 32.88 -6.37 -29.80
C LEU A 3 32.77 -6.23 -28.26
N LEU A 4 33.76 -5.61 -27.61
CA LEU A 4 33.74 -5.37 -26.16
C LEU A 4 32.66 -4.36 -25.73
N SER A 5 32.25 -3.47 -26.64
CA SER A 5 31.21 -2.47 -26.37
C SER A 5 29.81 -3.10 -26.25
N ARG A 6 29.51 -4.13 -27.06
CA ARG A 6 28.18 -4.77 -27.07
C ARG A 6 27.92 -5.66 -25.84
N SER A 7 28.94 -6.35 -25.33
CA SER A 7 28.81 -7.16 -24.11
C SER A 7 28.60 -6.28 -22.88
N SER A 8 29.37 -5.20 -22.73
CA SER A 8 29.21 -4.23 -21.65
C SER A 8 27.83 -3.55 -21.67
N PHE A 9 27.31 -3.21 -22.85
CA PHE A 9 25.98 -2.64 -22.98
C PHE A 9 24.86 -3.61 -22.55
N ARG A 10 24.94 -4.88 -22.95
CA ARG A 10 23.96 -5.91 -22.53
C ARG A 10 24.00 -6.14 -21.03
N LEU A 11 25.20 -6.21 -20.44
CA LEU A 11 25.37 -6.35 -18.99
C LEU A 11 24.72 -5.19 -18.25
N LEU A 12 24.98 -3.95 -18.69
CA LEU A 12 24.40 -2.75 -18.10
C LEU A 12 22.86 -2.79 -18.16
N GLN A 13 22.28 -3.17 -19.31
CA GLN A 13 20.83 -3.29 -19.44
C GLN A 13 20.24 -4.36 -18.51
N GLN A 14 20.91 -5.51 -18.36
CA GLN A 14 20.50 -6.56 -17.43
C GLN A 14 20.52 -6.07 -15.98
N VAL A 15 21.57 -5.36 -15.58
CA VAL A 15 21.69 -4.77 -14.23
C VAL A 15 20.55 -3.78 -13.99
N ILE A 16 20.28 -2.88 -14.93
CA ILE A 16 19.19 -1.89 -14.79
C ILE A 16 17.82 -2.59 -14.68
N ASN A 17 17.57 -3.62 -15.49
CA ASN A 17 16.34 -4.40 -15.41
C ASN A 17 16.20 -5.10 -14.04
N ALA A 18 17.30 -5.69 -13.54
CA ALA A 18 17.32 -6.33 -12.23
C ALA A 18 17.03 -5.33 -11.11
N LEU A 19 17.60 -4.12 -11.17
CA LEU A 19 17.32 -3.05 -10.22
C LEU A 19 15.85 -2.61 -10.26
N ALA A 20 15.25 -2.47 -11.44
CA ALA A 20 13.84 -2.10 -11.58
C ALA A 20 12.90 -3.17 -11.00
N ILE A 21 13.20 -4.45 -11.22
CA ILE A 21 12.45 -5.57 -10.62
C ILE A 21 12.67 -5.61 -9.10
N GLY A 22 13.92 -5.43 -8.65
CA GLY A 22 14.25 -5.36 -7.23
C GLY A 22 13.48 -4.26 -6.52
N LEU A 23 13.38 -3.07 -7.13
CA LEU A 23 12.58 -1.95 -6.64
C LEU A 23 11.09 -2.33 -6.54
N LEU A 24 10.53 -2.99 -7.55
CA LEU A 24 9.15 -3.45 -7.52
C LEU A 24 8.90 -4.42 -6.37
N ILE A 25 9.71 -5.47 -6.24
CA ILE A 25 9.57 -6.49 -5.19
C ILE A 25 9.72 -5.85 -3.81
N PHE A 26 10.73 -5.00 -3.63
CA PHE A 26 10.92 -4.27 -2.39
C PHE A 26 9.71 -3.39 -2.06
N SER A 27 9.16 -2.67 -3.04
CA SER A 27 7.99 -1.83 -2.83
C SER A 27 6.74 -2.63 -2.46
N TRP A 28 6.52 -3.80 -3.05
CA TRP A 28 5.43 -4.69 -2.66
C TRP A 28 5.61 -5.20 -1.23
N PHE A 29 6.84 -5.60 -0.87
CA PHE A 29 7.15 -6.05 0.47
C PHE A 29 6.96 -4.93 1.51
N ALA A 30 7.39 -3.70 1.21
CA ALA A 30 7.18 -2.55 2.08
C ALA A 30 5.70 -2.22 2.26
N CYS A 31 4.91 -2.20 1.17
CA CYS A 31 3.46 -2.04 1.27
C CYS A 31 2.81 -3.20 2.04
N TYR A 32 3.28 -4.44 1.85
CA TYR A 32 2.81 -5.62 2.58
C TYR A 32 2.99 -5.41 4.10
N LEU A 33 4.21 -5.09 4.53
CA LEU A 33 4.51 -4.89 5.96
C LEU A 33 3.68 -3.76 6.55
N TRP A 34 3.51 -2.67 5.80
CA TRP A 34 2.72 -1.54 6.25
C TRP A 34 1.24 -1.90 6.40
N ILE A 35 0.61 -2.48 5.38
CA ILE A 35 -0.80 -2.87 5.41
C ILE A 35 -1.04 -3.87 6.55
N MET A 36 -0.15 -4.85 6.73
CA MET A 36 -0.21 -5.79 7.86
C MET A 36 -0.17 -5.04 9.20
N GLY A 37 0.75 -4.09 9.35
CA GLY A 37 0.83 -3.24 10.54
C GLY A 37 -0.44 -2.42 10.76
N LEU A 38 -1.10 -1.96 9.69
CA LEU A 38 -2.39 -1.26 9.80
C LEU A 38 -3.51 -2.19 10.25
N THR A 39 -3.57 -3.40 9.68
CA THR A 39 -4.65 -4.35 10.01
C THR A 39 -4.52 -4.91 11.41
N GLU A 40 -3.29 -5.21 11.86
CA GLU A 40 -3.06 -5.68 13.23
C GLU A 40 -3.15 -4.54 14.24
N GLY A 41 -2.53 -3.39 13.94
CA GLY A 41 -2.49 -2.26 14.86
C GLY A 41 -3.79 -1.46 14.96
N TRP A 42 -4.51 -1.26 13.84
CA TRP A 42 -5.71 -0.42 13.77
C TRP A 42 -6.98 -1.18 13.40
N GLY A 43 -6.85 -2.39 12.84
CA GLY A 43 -8.00 -3.29 12.63
C GLY A 43 -8.44 -3.96 13.93
N ALA A 44 -7.57 -4.04 14.94
CA ALA A 44 -7.84 -4.63 16.25
C ALA A 44 -7.32 -3.75 17.43
N PRO A 45 -7.75 -2.47 17.54
CA PRO A 45 -7.26 -1.55 18.57
C PRO A 45 -7.46 -2.06 20.00
N TRP A 46 -8.40 -2.98 20.23
CA TRP A 46 -8.77 -3.43 21.56
C TRP A 46 -7.68 -4.22 22.29
N ASP A 47 -6.66 -4.72 21.59
CA ASP A 47 -5.48 -5.32 22.24
C ASP A 47 -4.74 -4.31 23.13
N THR A 48 -4.96 -3.02 22.89
CA THR A 48 -4.40 -1.93 23.69
C THR A 48 -5.40 -1.35 24.70
N THR A 49 -6.66 -1.80 24.70
CA THR A 49 -7.71 -1.29 25.59
C THR A 49 -8.05 -2.27 26.72
N PRO A 50 -8.34 -1.79 27.95
CA PRO A 50 -8.64 -2.66 29.08
C PRO A 50 -10.03 -3.33 29.00
N ILE A 51 -10.93 -2.88 28.12
CA ILE A 51 -12.31 -3.37 28.03
C ILE A 51 -12.69 -3.63 26.57
N ARG A 52 -13.04 -4.89 26.25
CA ARG A 52 -13.57 -5.28 24.93
C ARG A 52 -15.10 -5.19 24.92
N PRO A 53 -15.74 -4.73 23.82
CA PRO A 53 -17.20 -4.79 23.69
C PRO A 53 -17.74 -6.23 23.84
N PRO A 54 -19.00 -6.46 24.26
CA PRO A 54 -19.59 -7.80 24.33
C PRO A 54 -19.63 -8.51 22.97
N ILE A 55 -19.65 -9.86 23.00
CA ILE A 55 -19.85 -10.67 21.80
C ILE A 55 -21.26 -10.39 21.23
N GLY A 56 -21.37 -10.26 19.90
CA GLY A 56 -22.63 -10.00 19.19
C GLY A 56 -22.81 -8.58 18.67
N HIS A 57 -21.92 -7.65 19.05
CA HIS A 57 -21.86 -6.33 18.42
C HIS A 57 -21.07 -6.39 17.11
N TRP A 58 -21.62 -5.80 16.04
CA TRP A 58 -21.01 -5.85 14.70
C TRP A 58 -19.60 -5.25 14.67
N GLN A 59 -19.31 -4.25 15.51
CA GLN A 59 -17.98 -3.64 15.63
C GLN A 59 -16.94 -4.63 16.13
N ARG A 60 -17.31 -5.41 17.17
CA ARG A 60 -16.46 -6.49 17.67
C ARG A 60 -16.27 -7.55 16.60
N SER A 61 -17.31 -7.92 15.86
CA SER A 61 -17.19 -8.90 14.76
C SER A 61 -16.21 -8.46 13.67
N ILE A 62 -16.18 -7.17 13.31
CA ILE A 62 -15.23 -6.66 12.31
C ILE A 62 -13.79 -6.70 12.84
N ASN A 63 -13.58 -6.36 14.10
CA ASN A 63 -12.23 -6.30 14.64
C ASN A 63 -11.71 -7.69 15.03
N ASP A 64 -12.56 -8.56 15.57
CA ASP A 64 -12.25 -9.98 15.79
C ASP A 64 -11.84 -10.67 14.48
N PHE A 65 -12.34 -10.20 13.32
CA PHE A 65 -11.89 -10.67 12.01
C PHE A 65 -10.42 -10.28 11.71
N PHE A 66 -9.97 -9.10 12.14
CA PHE A 66 -8.58 -8.65 11.96
C PHE A 66 -7.64 -9.12 13.07
N GLU A 67 -8.15 -9.48 14.26
CA GLU A 67 -7.34 -9.84 15.45
C GLU A 67 -6.55 -11.15 15.28
N SER A 68 -7.07 -12.19 14.61
CA SER A 68 -6.26 -13.37 14.31
C SER A 68 -6.77 -14.23 13.16
N GLY A 69 -5.82 -14.81 12.40
CA GLY A 69 -6.08 -15.76 11.32
C GLY A 69 -6.11 -15.10 9.93
N ILE A 70 -7.03 -15.56 9.08
CA ILE A 70 -7.09 -15.19 7.65
C ILE A 70 -7.39 -13.70 7.44
N GLY A 71 -8.15 -13.06 8.34
CA GLY A 71 -8.63 -11.70 8.12
C GLY A 71 -7.54 -10.62 8.23
N ALA A 72 -6.52 -10.81 9.06
CA ALA A 72 -5.34 -9.93 9.10
C ALA A 72 -4.60 -9.90 7.75
N TYR A 73 -4.45 -11.07 7.10
CA TYR A 73 -3.74 -11.18 5.83
C TYR A 73 -4.60 -10.82 4.62
N LEU A 74 -5.92 -10.83 4.75
CA LEU A 74 -6.83 -10.69 3.61
C LEU A 74 -6.66 -9.34 2.87
N PRO A 75 -6.61 -8.17 3.54
CA PRO A 75 -6.40 -6.90 2.86
C PRO A 75 -5.09 -6.86 2.08
N THR A 76 -4.03 -7.40 2.68
CA THR A 76 -2.71 -7.45 2.07
C THR A 76 -2.68 -8.40 0.87
N ALA A 77 -3.35 -9.55 0.97
CA ALA A 77 -3.51 -10.49 -0.13
C ALA A 77 -4.30 -9.85 -1.29
N ILE A 78 -5.41 -9.16 -1.00
CA ILE A 78 -6.21 -8.43 -1.99
C ILE A 78 -5.35 -7.36 -2.69
N PHE A 79 -4.62 -6.55 -1.91
CA PHE A 79 -3.71 -5.53 -2.45
C PHE A 79 -2.69 -6.14 -3.40
N LEU A 80 -2.01 -7.21 -2.98
CA LEU A 80 -0.96 -7.85 -3.77
C LEU A 80 -1.52 -8.47 -5.05
N VAL A 81 -2.65 -9.17 -4.97
CA VAL A 81 -3.32 -9.78 -6.13
C VAL A 81 -3.70 -8.72 -7.16
N ILE A 82 -4.34 -7.63 -6.73
CA ILE A 82 -4.71 -6.53 -7.63
C ILE A 82 -3.45 -5.91 -8.26
N SER A 83 -2.43 -5.62 -7.46
CA SER A 83 -1.19 -5.01 -7.94
C SER A 83 -0.47 -5.89 -8.97
N VAL A 84 -0.38 -7.21 -8.72
CA VAL A 84 0.20 -8.19 -9.64
C VAL A 84 -0.62 -8.28 -10.93
N LEU A 85 -1.95 -8.34 -10.86
CA LEU A 85 -2.80 -8.39 -12.06
C LEU A 85 -2.64 -7.12 -12.91
N LEU A 86 -2.58 -5.95 -12.29
CA LEU A 86 -2.34 -4.68 -12.97
C LEU A 86 -0.95 -4.63 -13.60
N TYR A 87 0.07 -5.12 -12.89
CA TYR A 87 1.43 -5.21 -13.38
C TYR A 87 1.54 -6.13 -14.61
N ILE A 88 0.98 -7.34 -14.53
CA ILE A 88 0.95 -8.29 -15.64
C ILE A 88 0.24 -7.68 -16.84
N ARG A 89 -0.93 -7.06 -16.63
CA ARG A 89 -1.68 -6.40 -17.71
C ARG A 89 -0.87 -5.28 -18.36
N ALA A 90 -0.20 -4.46 -17.57
CA ALA A 90 0.66 -3.39 -18.08
C ALA A 90 1.85 -3.94 -18.87
N LEU A 91 2.45 -5.04 -18.39
CA LEU A 91 3.56 -5.69 -19.05
C LEU A 91 3.16 -6.29 -20.40
N ILE A 92 2.00 -6.95 -20.48
CA ILE A 92 1.45 -7.48 -21.74
C ILE A 92 1.27 -6.37 -22.77
N HIS A 93 0.79 -5.20 -22.33
CA HIS A 93 0.52 -4.07 -23.24
C HIS A 93 1.78 -3.34 -23.70
N THR A 94 2.80 -3.23 -22.84
CA THR A 94 3.99 -2.41 -23.12
C THR A 94 5.18 -3.21 -23.61
N GLN A 95 5.28 -4.48 -23.23
CA GLN A 95 6.44 -5.35 -23.44
C GLN A 95 7.77 -4.77 -22.90
N ASP A 96 7.70 -3.77 -22.02
CA ASP A 96 8.87 -3.14 -21.40
C ASP A 96 8.88 -3.42 -19.90
N VAL A 97 9.63 -4.46 -19.52
CA VAL A 97 9.82 -4.85 -18.12
C VAL A 97 10.43 -3.71 -17.31
N ARG A 98 11.45 -3.04 -17.84
CA ARG A 98 12.20 -2.02 -17.10
C ARG A 98 11.30 -0.87 -16.69
N THR A 99 10.63 -0.27 -17.67
CA THR A 99 9.79 0.91 -17.44
C THR A 99 8.58 0.54 -16.59
N THR A 100 7.97 -0.62 -16.85
CA THR A 100 6.82 -1.10 -16.07
C THR A 100 7.21 -1.35 -14.61
N SER A 101 8.26 -2.13 -14.34
CA SER A 101 8.69 -2.43 -12.96
C SER A 101 9.10 -1.18 -12.21
N PHE A 102 9.82 -0.27 -12.87
CA PHE A 102 10.24 1.00 -12.27
C PHE A 102 9.03 1.86 -11.89
N VAL A 103 8.07 2.05 -12.79
CA VAL A 103 6.88 2.89 -12.54
C VAL A 103 6.04 2.31 -11.41
N PHE A 104 5.76 1.00 -11.42
CA PHE A 104 5.03 0.37 -10.32
C PHE A 104 5.79 0.50 -9.00
N GLY A 105 7.10 0.21 -9.00
CA GLY A 105 7.94 0.30 -7.82
C GLY A 105 7.96 1.69 -7.19
N VAL A 106 8.21 2.73 -7.99
CA VAL A 106 8.23 4.12 -7.52
C VAL A 106 6.85 4.56 -7.04
N THR A 107 5.78 4.29 -7.80
CA THR A 107 4.44 4.74 -7.41
C THR A 107 3.95 4.05 -6.14
N ASN A 108 4.28 2.77 -5.92
CA ASN A 108 4.03 2.08 -4.65
C ASN A 108 4.73 2.79 -3.48
N LEU A 109 6.01 3.14 -3.63
CA LEU A 109 6.77 3.83 -2.58
C LEU A 109 6.25 5.25 -2.33
N VAL A 110 5.89 5.99 -3.38
CA VAL A 110 5.29 7.34 -3.25
C VAL A 110 3.96 7.24 -2.50
N ALA A 111 3.12 6.27 -2.85
CA ALA A 111 1.86 6.02 -2.15
C ALA A 111 2.10 5.66 -0.67
N LEU A 112 3.06 4.77 -0.40
CA LEU A 112 3.43 4.40 0.97
C LEU A 112 3.93 5.60 1.78
N VAL A 113 4.83 6.41 1.23
CA VAL A 113 5.34 7.63 1.88
C VAL A 113 4.21 8.62 2.13
N ALA A 114 3.34 8.86 1.13
CA ALA A 114 2.18 9.74 1.30
C ALA A 114 1.26 9.23 2.41
N LEU A 115 1.03 7.92 2.48
CA LEU A 115 0.23 7.30 3.52
C LEU A 115 0.88 7.49 4.91
N ILE A 116 2.18 7.26 5.05
CA ILE A 116 2.92 7.48 6.30
C ILE A 116 2.82 8.94 6.75
N VAL A 117 3.06 9.88 5.83
CA VAL A 117 3.04 11.33 6.09
C VAL A 117 1.65 11.83 6.45
N ILE A 118 0.59 11.22 5.93
CA ILE A 118 -0.79 11.60 6.28
C ILE A 118 -1.21 10.94 7.59
N VAL A 119 -0.98 9.63 7.71
CA VAL A 119 -1.56 8.87 8.82
C VAL A 119 -0.83 9.10 10.13
N ILE A 120 0.51 9.11 10.15
CA ILE A 120 1.25 9.29 11.41
C ILE A 120 0.86 10.59 12.11
N PRO A 121 0.83 11.77 11.46
CA PRO A 121 0.42 13.00 12.12
C PRO A 121 -1.02 12.97 12.64
N ILE A 122 -1.95 12.38 11.88
CA ILE A 122 -3.34 12.23 12.33
C ILE A 122 -3.40 11.31 13.56
N GLN A 123 -2.70 10.17 13.54
CA GLN A 123 -2.65 9.25 14.68
C GLN A 123 -2.07 9.95 15.93
N VAL A 124 -0.95 10.67 15.76
CA VAL A 124 -0.33 11.45 16.85
C VAL A 124 -1.30 12.49 17.38
N PHE A 125 -1.99 13.23 16.51
CA PHE A 125 -3.01 14.20 16.90
C PHE A 125 -4.16 13.54 17.69
N LEU A 126 -4.66 12.40 17.22
CA LEU A 126 -5.75 11.67 17.86
C LEU A 126 -5.36 11.14 19.25
N ILE A 127 -4.12 10.63 19.41
CA ILE A 127 -3.59 10.16 20.70
C ILE A 127 -3.50 11.31 21.72
N HIS A 128 -3.10 12.50 21.28
CA HIS A 128 -2.94 13.66 22.16
C HIS A 128 -4.24 14.46 22.35
N THR A 129 -5.33 14.10 21.68
CA THR A 129 -6.62 14.76 21.85
C THR A 129 -7.26 14.29 23.18
N PRO A 130 -7.48 15.21 24.15
CA PRO A 130 -7.98 14.84 25.47
C PRO A 130 -9.32 14.10 25.42
N ALA A 131 -9.44 13.02 26.20
CA ALA A 131 -10.64 12.18 26.24
C ALA A 131 -11.92 12.94 26.67
N TYR A 132 -11.81 14.08 27.37
CA TYR A 132 -12.97 14.88 27.79
C TYR A 132 -13.63 15.71 26.67
N LEU A 133 -12.96 15.87 25.52
CA LEU A 133 -13.58 16.46 24.32
C LEU A 133 -14.42 15.45 23.54
N THR A 134 -14.40 14.19 23.98
CA THR A 134 -15.23 13.12 23.48
C THR A 134 -16.22 12.73 24.59
N PRO A 135 -17.53 12.55 24.32
CA PRO A 135 -18.52 12.16 25.32
C PRO A 135 -18.03 11.01 26.21
N GLU A 136 -18.44 10.93 27.47
CA GLU A 136 -18.01 9.89 28.42
C GLU A 136 -18.22 8.46 27.87
N ASP A 137 -19.29 8.26 27.09
CA ASP A 137 -19.58 7.03 26.35
C ASP A 137 -18.48 6.67 25.33
N TRP A 138 -17.78 7.66 24.79
CA TRP A 138 -16.67 7.45 23.86
C TRP A 138 -15.41 6.97 24.57
N SER A 139 -15.31 6.93 25.89
CA SER A 139 -14.24 6.14 26.53
C SER A 139 -14.40 4.64 26.23
N TYR A 140 -15.65 4.20 26.05
CA TYR A 140 -16.01 2.83 25.66
C TYR A 140 -15.98 2.61 24.13
N TRP A 141 -16.21 3.66 23.32
CA TRP A 141 -16.30 3.60 21.84
C TRP A 141 -15.18 4.33 21.08
N GLY A 142 -14.25 4.98 21.77
CA GLY A 142 -13.46 6.11 21.28
C GLY A 142 -12.38 5.76 20.29
N ASP A 143 -11.67 4.66 20.54
CA ASP A 143 -10.57 4.24 19.67
C ASP A 143 -11.11 3.75 18.32
N PHE A 144 -12.24 3.06 18.32
CA PHE A 144 -12.93 2.64 17.09
C PHE A 144 -13.34 3.81 16.20
N ARG A 145 -13.90 4.90 16.75
CA ARG A 145 -14.31 6.06 15.92
C ARG A 145 -13.12 6.85 15.39
N ARG A 146 -11.98 6.81 16.08
CA ARG A 146 -10.79 7.60 15.75
C ARG A 146 -10.01 6.99 14.59
N GLU A 147 -10.02 5.67 14.44
CA GLU A 147 -9.15 4.98 13.47
C GLU A 147 -9.81 4.69 12.12
N TRP A 148 -11.14 4.60 12.04
CA TRP A 148 -11.86 4.38 10.77
C TRP A 148 -11.59 5.42 9.67
N PRO A 149 -11.47 6.74 9.97
CA PRO A 149 -11.06 7.72 8.97
C PRO A 149 -9.70 7.42 8.34
N LEU A 150 -8.76 6.87 9.11
CA LEU A 150 -7.43 6.50 8.61
C LEU A 150 -7.51 5.30 7.66
N THR A 151 -8.33 4.30 8.00
CA THR A 151 -8.61 3.18 7.11
C THR A 151 -9.24 3.66 5.80
N LEU A 152 -10.18 4.60 5.84
CA LEU A 152 -10.79 5.18 4.64
C LEU A 152 -9.76 5.94 3.80
N VAL A 153 -8.90 6.74 4.42
CA VAL A 153 -7.80 7.44 3.73
C VAL A 153 -6.86 6.44 3.05
N ALA A 154 -6.48 5.36 3.74
CA ALA A 154 -5.65 4.31 3.18
C ALA A 154 -6.30 3.65 1.97
N LEU A 155 -7.59 3.30 2.06
CA LEU A 155 -8.36 2.71 0.95
C LEU A 155 -8.44 3.64 -0.26
N VAL A 156 -8.73 4.92 -0.05
CA VAL A 156 -8.79 5.93 -1.13
C VAL A 156 -7.42 6.08 -1.79
N LEU A 157 -6.34 6.09 -1.00
CA LEU A 157 -4.98 6.23 -1.50
C LEU A 157 -4.56 5.00 -2.32
N PHE A 158 -4.84 3.78 -1.86
CA PHE A 158 -4.58 2.56 -2.63
C PHE A 158 -5.45 2.46 -3.88
N ALA A 159 -6.73 2.82 -3.81
CA ALA A 159 -7.60 2.88 -4.98
C ALA A 159 -7.04 3.88 -6.02
N SER A 160 -6.59 5.05 -5.56
CA SER A 160 -5.97 6.06 -6.41
C SER A 160 -4.69 5.55 -7.07
N LEU A 161 -3.83 4.87 -6.31
CA LEU A 161 -2.62 4.21 -6.83
C LEU A 161 -2.95 3.26 -7.99
N PHE A 162 -3.91 2.36 -7.79
CA PHE A 162 -4.34 1.40 -8.80
C PHE A 162 -4.95 2.04 -10.05
N LEU A 163 -5.57 3.22 -9.92
CA LEU A 163 -6.09 3.98 -11.05
C LEU A 163 -4.98 4.73 -11.81
N VAL A 164 -3.95 5.21 -11.11
CA VAL A 164 -2.87 6.02 -11.68
C VAL A 164 -1.84 5.16 -12.41
N GLN A 165 -1.44 4.02 -11.84
CA GLN A 165 -0.37 3.17 -12.39
C GLN A 165 -0.58 2.79 -13.87
N PRO A 166 -1.75 2.26 -14.30
CA PRO A 166 -1.96 1.91 -15.70
C PRO A 166 -1.97 3.13 -16.64
N ARG A 167 -2.39 4.30 -16.14
CA ARG A 167 -2.46 5.54 -16.94
C ARG A 167 -1.07 6.12 -17.18
N LEU A 168 -0.25 6.17 -16.13
CA LEU A 168 1.12 6.67 -16.20
C LEU A 168 1.96 5.87 -17.19
N ILE A 169 1.83 4.53 -17.16
CA ILE A 169 2.54 3.64 -18.08
C ILE A 169 2.12 3.86 -19.52
N ARG A 170 0.81 4.02 -19.78
CA ARG A 170 0.32 4.32 -21.14
C ARG A 170 0.84 5.65 -21.65
N HIS A 171 0.99 6.66 -20.80
CA HIS A 171 1.52 7.96 -21.20
C HIS A 171 2.99 7.85 -21.58
N LEU A 172 3.81 7.28 -20.68
CA LEU A 172 5.26 7.11 -20.90
C LEU A 172 5.58 6.24 -22.13
N THR A 173 4.73 5.27 -22.46
CA THR A 173 4.93 4.42 -23.64
C THR A 173 4.38 5.00 -24.94
N LYS A 174 3.42 5.93 -24.90
CA LYS A 174 2.96 6.67 -26.08
C LYS A 174 3.97 7.72 -26.52
N ASP A 175 4.52 8.47 -25.57
CA ASP A 175 5.47 9.54 -25.86
C ASP A 175 6.79 8.99 -26.42
N GLY A 176 7.18 7.77 -26.02
CA GLY A 176 8.34 7.06 -26.57
C GLY A 176 8.17 6.52 -28.00
N LYS A 177 6.95 6.50 -28.56
CA LYS A 177 6.67 6.06 -29.95
C LYS A 177 6.45 7.22 -30.93
N GLY A 178 6.55 8.47 -30.46
CA GLY A 178 6.28 9.68 -31.26
C GLY A 178 7.52 10.38 -31.81
N ILE A 179 8.70 9.76 -31.75
CA ILE A 179 9.99 10.32 -32.23
C ILE A 179 10.58 9.42 -33.34
N ASP A 180 9.72 8.93 -34.23
CA ASP A 180 10.14 8.30 -35.48
C ASP A 180 9.68 9.15 -36.68
#